data_AF-A0A924SEM0-F1
#
_entry.id   AF-A0A924SEM0-F1
#
_cell.length_a   1.000
_cell.length_b   1.000
_cell.length_c   1.000
_cell.angle_alpha   90.00
_cell.angle_beta   90.00
_cell.angle_gamma   90.00
#
_symmetry.space_group_name_H-M   'P 1'
#
loop_
_entity.id
_entity.type
_entity.pdbx_description
1 polymer ?
#
loop_
_entity_poly.entity_id
_entity_poly.type
_entity_poly.pdbx_seq_one_letter_code
_entity_poly.pdbx_strand_id
1 'polypeptide(L)'
;MVAGRVSVVVLSDANGLRFTGFRACLLGVLVTAVSCVGQSSRAPYINPHGADSIGTVRAMYNGALSPALAVTTFRNIDRLFPTRTVEHGPTPHPLPLAETSLSDVRFTWKAESFTLDSYMAANRVSGLLVLKNGRVALERYAFGNGPRTRWMSM
;
A
#
# COMPACT_ATOMS: atom_id res chain seq x y z
N MET A 1 19.11 12.57 -18.67
CA MET A 1 17.66 12.71 -18.49
C MET A 1 17.23 11.65 -17.47
N VAL A 2 17.09 12.01 -16.20
CA VAL A 2 16.88 11.04 -15.10
C VAL A 2 15.40 10.80 -14.95
N ALA A 3 14.91 9.65 -15.43
CA ALA A 3 13.59 9.15 -15.11
C ALA A 3 13.51 8.96 -13.59
N GLY A 4 12.73 9.80 -12.90
CA GLY A 4 12.52 9.69 -11.46
C GLY A 4 11.75 8.41 -11.16
N ARG A 5 12.44 7.40 -10.62
CA ARG A 5 11.79 6.21 -10.06
C ARG A 5 11.08 6.65 -8.79
N VAL A 6 9.75 6.58 -8.76
CA VAL A 6 8.99 6.63 -7.51
C VAL A 6 8.63 5.20 -7.17
N SER A 7 9.37 4.63 -6.23
CA SER A 7 9.22 3.23 -5.81
C SER A 7 8.39 3.17 -4.53
N VAL A 8 7.39 2.29 -4.50
CA VAL A 8 6.80 1.79 -3.26
C VAL A 8 7.45 0.43 -3.01
N VAL A 9 8.18 0.30 -1.92
CA VAL A 9 8.87 -0.95 -1.58
C VAL A 9 8.07 -1.65 -0.49
N VAL A 10 7.56 -2.83 -0.81
CA VAL A 10 6.98 -3.76 0.17
C VAL A 10 7.93 -4.93 0.30
N LEU A 11 8.57 -5.06 1.46
CA LEU A 11 9.39 -6.23 1.79
C LEU A 11 8.54 -7.15 2.66
N SER A 12 8.27 -8.35 2.16
CA SER A 12 7.60 -9.43 2.90
C SER A 12 8.51 -10.65 2.91
N ASP A 13 8.74 -11.21 4.08
CA ASP A 13 9.37 -12.53 4.23
C ASP A 13 8.38 -13.60 3.75
N ALA A 14 8.82 -14.45 2.82
CA ALA A 14 8.00 -15.50 2.22
C ALA A 14 8.21 -16.80 2.99
N ASN A 15 7.56 -16.92 4.16
CA ASN A 15 7.44 -18.21 4.84
C ASN A 15 6.01 -18.75 4.73
N GLY A 16 5.91 -19.84 3.97
CA GLY A 16 4.67 -20.45 3.50
C GLY A 16 3.78 -21.02 4.61
N LEU A 17 2.52 -20.59 4.62
CA LEU A 17 1.46 -21.18 5.43
C LEU A 17 0.99 -22.49 4.80
N ARG A 18 1.42 -23.63 5.36
CA ARG A 18 0.83 -24.94 5.10
C ARG A 18 -0.40 -25.13 5.97
N PHE A 19 -1.59 -25.11 5.37
CA PHE A 19 -2.84 -25.47 6.04
C PHE A 19 -2.90 -26.99 6.22
N THR A 20 -3.01 -27.46 7.47
CA THR A 20 -3.18 -28.87 7.79
C THR A 20 -4.50 -29.07 8.57
N GLY A 21 -5.43 -29.81 7.96
CA GLY A 21 -6.40 -30.68 8.61
C GLY A 21 -7.58 -30.07 9.39
N PHE A 22 -8.78 -30.07 8.81
CA PHE A 22 -10.04 -30.01 9.55
C PHE A 22 -10.69 -31.41 9.51
N ARG A 23 -10.81 -32.06 10.67
CA ARG A 23 -11.60 -33.30 10.84
C ARG A 23 -13.06 -32.94 11.08
N ALA A 24 -13.95 -33.52 10.30
CA ALA A 24 -15.40 -33.40 10.44
C ALA A 24 -15.91 -34.23 11.63
N CYS A 25 -16.82 -33.66 12.42
CA CYS A 25 -17.71 -34.42 13.28
C CYS A 25 -19.09 -33.74 13.26
N LEU A 26 -20.07 -34.44 12.69
CA LEU A 26 -21.48 -34.06 12.58
C LEU A 26 -22.22 -34.43 13.87
N LEU A 27 -22.93 -33.48 14.48
CA LEU A 27 -24.16 -33.74 15.25
C LEU A 27 -24.94 -32.43 15.38
N GLY A 28 -26.22 -32.48 15.01
CA GLY A 28 -27.02 -31.31 14.66
C GLY A 28 -27.82 -30.67 15.79
N VAL A 29 -28.27 -29.44 15.51
CA VAL A 29 -29.52 -28.81 15.98
C VAL A 29 -29.90 -27.78 14.91
N LEU A 30 -31.11 -27.89 14.32
CA LEU A 30 -31.60 -26.95 13.30
C LEU A 30 -32.31 -25.77 14.01
N VAL A 31 -31.55 -24.76 14.42
CA VAL A 31 -32.10 -23.44 14.77
C VAL A 31 -32.13 -22.64 13.47
N THR A 32 -33.32 -22.31 12.96
CA THR A 32 -33.46 -21.31 11.90
C THR A 32 -33.15 -19.93 12.48
N ALA A 33 -31.86 -19.63 12.63
CA ALA A 33 -31.40 -18.28 12.79
C ALA A 33 -31.75 -17.55 11.49
N VAL A 34 -32.64 -16.55 11.59
CA VAL A 34 -32.73 -15.50 10.57
C VAL A 34 -31.37 -14.83 10.57
N SER A 35 -30.49 -15.31 9.68
CA SER A 35 -29.24 -14.65 9.37
C SER A 35 -29.62 -13.31 8.76
N CYS A 36 -29.67 -12.27 9.59
CA CYS A 36 -29.51 -10.92 9.13
C CYS A 36 -28.13 -10.88 8.45
N VAL A 37 -28.09 -11.17 7.15
CA VAL A 37 -26.96 -10.83 6.31
C VAL A 37 -26.94 -9.31 6.32
N GLY A 38 -26.22 -8.75 7.29
CA GLY A 38 -25.93 -7.33 7.34
C GLY A 38 -25.20 -6.99 6.06
N GLN A 39 -25.92 -6.49 5.07
CA GLN A 39 -25.33 -5.84 3.91
C GLN A 39 -24.60 -4.61 4.44
N SER A 40 -23.29 -4.78 4.67
CA SER A 40 -22.38 -3.67 4.91
C SER A 40 -22.33 -2.86 3.61
N SER A 41 -23.25 -1.91 3.43
CA SER A 41 -23.12 -0.88 2.40
C SER A 41 -21.87 -0.07 2.74
N ARG A 42 -20.77 -0.35 2.06
CA ARG A 42 -19.51 0.33 2.30
C ARG A 42 -19.51 1.68 1.62
N ALA A 43 -19.05 2.70 2.35
CA ALA A 43 -18.84 4.01 1.78
C ALA A 43 -17.82 3.92 0.63
N PRO A 44 -18.06 4.61 -0.49
CA PRO A 44 -17.13 4.61 -1.61
C PRO A 44 -15.77 5.17 -1.17
N TYR A 45 -14.70 4.70 -1.81
CA TYR A 45 -13.38 5.30 -1.59
C TYR A 45 -13.41 6.78 -1.95
N ILE A 46 -13.14 7.62 -0.97
CA ILE A 46 -12.89 9.05 -1.17
C ILE A 46 -11.39 9.23 -1.34
N ASN A 47 -11.00 9.71 -2.51
CA ASN A 47 -9.60 10.04 -2.80
C ASN A 47 -9.21 11.34 -2.06
N PRO A 48 -8.32 11.29 -1.04
CA PRO A 48 -7.89 12.49 -0.33
C PRO A 48 -7.11 13.48 -1.23
N HIS A 49 -6.63 13.01 -2.38
CA HIS A 49 -5.81 13.75 -3.34
C HIS A 49 -6.55 14.09 -4.64
N GLY A 50 -7.88 13.90 -4.66
CA GLY A 50 -8.68 14.06 -5.88
C GLY A 50 -8.70 15.48 -6.46
N ALA A 51 -8.42 16.49 -5.63
CA ALA A 51 -8.35 17.90 -6.04
C ALA A 51 -7.01 18.31 -6.62
N ASP A 52 -5.99 17.45 -6.60
CA ASP A 52 -4.66 17.81 -7.10
C ASP A 52 -4.67 18.06 -8.61
N SER A 53 -3.82 19.00 -9.04
CA SER A 53 -3.40 19.12 -10.43
C SER A 53 -2.56 17.90 -10.83
N ILE A 54 -2.87 17.32 -11.98
CA ILE A 54 -2.17 16.16 -12.55
C ILE A 54 -1.62 16.49 -13.95
N GLY A 55 -0.58 15.76 -14.36
CA GLY A 55 -0.04 15.85 -15.72
C GLY A 55 -0.89 15.10 -16.74
N THR A 56 -0.52 15.22 -18.01
CA THR A 56 -1.20 14.49 -19.09
C THR A 56 -0.61 13.10 -19.31
N VAL A 57 -1.38 12.20 -19.93
CA VAL A 57 -0.89 10.88 -20.35
C VAL A 57 0.37 10.98 -21.21
N ARG A 58 0.41 11.94 -22.15
CA ARG A 58 1.59 12.19 -22.98
C ARG A 58 2.81 12.59 -22.15
N ALA A 59 2.64 13.52 -21.20
CA ALA A 59 3.71 13.99 -20.33
C ALA A 59 4.26 12.87 -19.43
N MET A 60 3.38 11.97 -18.97
CA MET A 60 3.76 10.78 -18.23
C MET A 60 4.66 9.86 -19.05
N TYR A 61 4.26 9.50 -20.28
CA TYR A 61 5.00 8.53 -21.10
C TYR A 61 6.27 9.10 -21.74
N ASN A 62 6.32 10.40 -22.05
CA ASN A 62 7.51 11.01 -22.66
C ASN A 62 8.53 11.54 -21.62
N GLY A 63 8.28 11.31 -20.32
CA GLY A 63 9.17 11.72 -19.23
C GLY A 63 9.22 13.24 -18.97
N ALA A 64 8.19 14.00 -19.39
CA ALA A 64 8.14 15.45 -19.21
C ALA A 64 7.53 15.89 -17.88
N LEU A 65 7.04 14.99 -17.03
CA LEU A 65 6.54 15.34 -15.70
C LEU A 65 7.68 15.87 -14.82
N SER A 66 7.47 17.03 -14.20
CA SER A 66 8.32 17.46 -13.09
C SER A 66 8.20 16.46 -11.93
N PRO A 67 9.21 16.33 -11.05
CA PRO A 67 9.13 15.38 -9.94
C PRO A 67 7.92 15.59 -9.02
N ALA A 68 7.54 16.85 -8.75
CA ALA A 68 6.36 17.15 -7.94
C ALA A 68 5.06 16.75 -8.66
N LEU A 69 4.95 17.04 -9.96
CA LEU A 69 3.78 16.68 -10.75
C LEU A 69 3.68 15.16 -10.95
N ALA A 70 4.80 14.44 -11.02
CA ALA A 70 4.81 12.98 -11.06
C ALA A 70 4.14 12.37 -9.82
N VAL A 71 4.41 12.92 -8.62
CA VAL A 71 3.77 12.44 -7.39
C VAL A 71 2.25 12.59 -7.44
N THR A 72 1.76 13.78 -7.78
CA THR A 72 0.31 14.04 -7.84
C THR A 72 -0.35 13.25 -8.97
N THR A 73 0.35 13.06 -10.09
CA THR A 73 -0.16 12.28 -11.23
C THR A 73 -0.30 10.79 -10.88
N PHE A 74 0.73 10.19 -10.27
CA PHE A 74 0.76 8.75 -10.00
C PHE A 74 -0.17 8.31 -8.86
N ARG A 75 -0.46 9.19 -7.89
CA ARG A 75 -1.48 8.94 -6.85
C ARG A 75 -2.93 9.18 -7.32
N ASN A 76 -3.12 9.58 -8.58
CA ASN A 76 -4.39 9.91 -9.21
C ASN A 76 -4.55 9.24 -10.59
N ILE A 77 -3.96 8.05 -10.77
CA ILE A 77 -3.90 7.36 -12.07
C ILE A 77 -5.29 7.01 -12.64
N ASP A 78 -6.29 6.87 -11.76
CA ASP A 78 -7.69 6.63 -12.08
C ASP A 78 -8.34 7.77 -12.89
N ARG A 79 -7.76 8.98 -12.84
CA ARG A 79 -8.19 10.13 -13.64
C ARG A 79 -7.57 10.17 -15.04
N LEU A 80 -6.58 9.33 -15.31
CA LEU A 80 -5.88 9.27 -16.60
C LEU A 80 -6.28 8.09 -17.48
N PHE A 81 -6.73 7.00 -16.87
CA PHE A 81 -7.05 5.76 -17.57
C PHE A 81 -8.41 5.22 -17.14
N PRO A 82 -9.14 4.50 -18.00
CA PRO A 82 -10.32 3.76 -17.59
C PRO A 82 -9.96 2.78 -16.47
N THR A 83 -10.67 2.88 -15.36
CA THR A 83 -10.53 1.96 -14.23
C THR A 83 -11.87 1.37 -13.87
N ARG A 84 -11.84 0.28 -13.11
CA ARG A 84 -13.01 -0.26 -12.41
C ARG A 84 -12.68 -0.35 -10.93
N THR A 85 -13.70 -0.23 -10.10
CA THR A 85 -13.55 -0.52 -8.67
C THR A 85 -13.37 -2.02 -8.46
N VAL A 86 -12.32 -2.40 -7.73
CA VAL A 86 -12.15 -3.74 -7.18
C VAL A 86 -12.47 -3.64 -5.69
N GLU A 87 -13.61 -4.19 -5.31
CA GLU A 87 -14.05 -4.18 -3.92
C GLU A 87 -13.16 -5.06 -3.05
N HIS A 88 -12.84 -4.58 -1.86
CA HIS A 88 -12.14 -5.40 -0.86
C HIS A 88 -13.10 -6.40 -0.21
N GLY A 89 -12.59 -7.52 0.30
CA GLY A 89 -13.40 -8.55 0.96
C GLY A 89 -14.19 -8.00 2.18
N PRO A 90 -15.29 -8.66 2.59
CA PRO A 90 -16.17 -8.19 3.67
C PRO A 90 -15.46 -8.07 5.03
N THR A 91 -14.38 -8.83 5.22
CA THR A 91 -13.56 -8.81 6.43
C THR A 91 -12.09 -8.67 6.04
N PRO A 92 -11.53 -7.45 5.97
CA PRO A 92 -10.11 -7.27 5.71
C PRO A 92 -9.30 -7.84 6.88
N HIS A 93 -8.18 -8.49 6.58
CA HIS A 93 -7.25 -8.96 7.60
C HIS A 93 -6.43 -7.76 8.10
N PRO A 94 -6.53 -7.36 9.38
CA PRO A 94 -5.73 -6.25 9.91
C PRO A 94 -4.24 -6.61 9.88
N LEU A 95 -3.37 -5.62 9.66
CA LEU A 95 -1.93 -5.78 9.81
C LEU A 95 -1.53 -5.26 11.20
N PRO A 96 -1.36 -6.15 12.21
CA PRO A 96 -0.97 -5.73 13.54
C PRO A 96 0.44 -5.15 13.53
N LEU A 97 0.76 -4.29 14.50
CA LEU A 97 2.12 -3.79 14.68
C LEU A 97 3.05 -4.91 15.17
N ALA A 98 4.32 -4.85 14.77
CA ALA A 98 5.38 -5.68 15.31
C ALA A 98 5.81 -5.17 16.69
N GLU A 99 6.32 -6.05 17.54
CA GLU A 99 6.85 -5.68 18.87
C GLU A 99 8.11 -4.79 18.75
N THR A 100 8.92 -5.03 17.73
CA THR A 100 10.13 -4.26 17.44
C THR A 100 9.92 -3.40 16.20
N SER A 101 10.04 -2.08 16.38
CA SER A 101 10.04 -1.12 15.29
C SER A 101 11.38 -1.14 14.53
N LEU A 102 11.34 -0.96 13.21
CA LEU A 102 12.50 -0.73 12.37
C LEU A 102 12.72 0.77 12.06
N SER A 103 12.18 1.66 12.90
CA SER A 103 12.35 3.12 12.78
C SER A 103 13.80 3.58 12.79
N ASP A 104 14.65 2.91 13.55
CA ASP A 104 16.01 3.37 13.86
C ASP A 104 17.09 2.64 13.05
N VAL A 105 16.70 2.03 11.92
CA VAL A 105 17.63 1.34 11.03
C VAL A 105 18.65 2.33 10.47
N ARG A 106 19.92 1.99 10.68
CA ARG A 106 21.09 2.66 10.12
C ARG A 106 21.91 1.63 9.36
N PHE A 107 22.40 2.01 8.18
CA PHE A 107 23.22 1.13 7.37
C PHE A 107 24.28 1.94 6.62
N THR A 108 25.39 1.29 6.27
CA THR A 108 26.49 1.93 5.54
C THR A 108 26.50 1.44 4.10
N TRP A 109 26.61 2.36 3.16
CA TRP A 109 26.81 2.06 1.74
C TRP A 109 27.90 2.96 1.16
N LYS A 110 28.91 2.37 0.52
CA LYS A 110 30.08 3.10 -0.03
C LYS A 110 30.73 4.07 0.98
N ALA A 111 30.91 3.61 2.22
CA ALA A 111 31.44 4.38 3.35
C ALA A 111 30.58 5.58 3.82
N GLU A 112 29.37 5.76 3.28
CA GLU A 112 28.40 6.73 3.75
C GLU A 112 27.34 6.05 4.64
N SER A 113 26.94 6.71 5.72
CA SER A 113 25.90 6.20 6.64
C SER A 113 24.53 6.75 6.27
N PHE A 114 23.55 5.86 6.14
CA PHE A 114 22.17 6.19 5.80
C PHE A 114 21.23 5.84 6.94
N THR A 115 20.18 6.63 7.09
CA THR A 115 18.94 6.26 7.77
C THR A 115 17.90 5.87 6.73
N LEU A 116 16.79 5.29 7.15
CA LEU A 116 15.68 5.04 6.22
C LEU A 116 15.11 6.34 5.65
N ASP A 117 15.04 7.42 6.45
CA ASP A 117 14.56 8.72 5.97
C ASP A 117 15.50 9.32 4.92
N SER A 118 16.82 9.25 5.12
CA SER A 118 17.78 9.75 4.12
C SER A 118 17.74 8.91 2.84
N TYR A 119 17.57 7.59 2.96
CA TYR A 119 17.34 6.71 1.82
C TYR A 119 16.07 7.08 1.05
N MET A 120 14.93 7.26 1.74
CA MET A 120 13.66 7.64 1.12
C MET A 120 13.78 8.99 0.41
N ALA A 121 14.44 9.97 1.01
CA ALA A 121 14.67 11.27 0.42
C ALA A 121 15.55 11.19 -0.84
N ALA A 122 16.69 10.48 -0.76
CA ALA A 122 17.63 10.33 -1.88
C ALA A 122 17.00 9.61 -3.08
N ASN A 123 16.11 8.65 -2.82
CA ASN A 123 15.48 7.82 -3.87
C ASN A 123 14.04 8.25 -4.20
N ARG A 124 13.55 9.36 -3.63
CA ARG A 124 12.18 9.86 -3.84
C ARG A 124 11.09 8.80 -3.60
N VAL A 125 11.28 7.99 -2.56
CA VAL A 125 10.32 6.95 -2.16
C VAL A 125 9.06 7.62 -1.62
N SER A 126 7.89 7.30 -2.18
CA SER A 126 6.61 7.91 -1.80
C SER A 126 5.95 7.28 -0.57
N GLY A 127 6.28 6.02 -0.30
CA GLY A 127 5.87 5.27 0.87
C GLY A 127 6.66 3.97 1.04
N LEU A 128 6.87 3.57 2.28
CA LEU A 128 7.63 2.38 2.67
C LEU A 128 6.86 1.62 3.74
N LEU A 129 6.54 0.35 3.46
CA LEU A 129 5.89 -0.57 4.39
C LEU A 129 6.76 -1.83 4.52
N VAL A 130 7.21 -2.12 5.73
CA VAL A 130 8.01 -3.32 6.03
C VAL A 130 7.20 -4.24 6.92
N LEU A 131 6.97 -5.46 6.44
CA LEU A 131 6.29 -6.51 7.18
C LEU A 131 7.27 -7.56 7.68
N LYS A 132 7.20 -7.90 8.96
CA LYS A 132 7.92 -9.02 9.56
C LYS A 132 6.89 -9.95 10.19
N ASN A 133 6.81 -11.19 9.72
CA ASN A 133 5.85 -12.20 10.20
C ASN A 133 4.38 -11.72 10.14
N GLY A 134 4.00 -11.05 9.05
CA GLY A 134 2.65 -10.49 8.88
C GLY A 134 2.34 -9.28 9.77
N ARG A 135 3.35 -8.71 10.43
CA ARG A 135 3.22 -7.55 11.32
C ARG A 135 3.97 -6.34 10.77
N VAL A 136 3.42 -5.16 10.95
CA VAL A 136 4.03 -3.88 10.53
C VAL A 136 5.22 -3.57 11.42
N ALA A 137 6.43 -3.75 10.90
CA ALA A 137 7.66 -3.37 11.57
C ALA A 137 8.06 -1.91 11.28
N LEU A 138 7.61 -1.37 10.15
CA LEU A 138 7.77 0.03 9.77
C LEU A 138 6.69 0.42 8.77
N GLU A 139 6.16 1.63 8.92
CA GLU A 139 5.30 2.27 7.94
C GLU A 139 5.65 3.77 7.89
N ARG A 140 6.00 4.28 6.70
CA ARG A 140 6.42 5.67 6.46
C ARG A 140 5.89 6.16 5.13
N TYR A 141 5.56 7.45 5.06
CA TYR A 141 5.03 8.08 3.87
C TYR A 141 5.73 9.42 3.62
N ALA A 142 5.84 9.81 2.36
CA ALA A 142 6.41 11.08 1.94
C ALA A 142 5.47 11.82 0.98
N PHE A 143 5.78 13.08 0.69
CA PHE A 143 5.09 13.92 -0.30
C PHE A 143 3.57 14.08 -0.05
N GLY A 144 3.17 14.11 1.23
CA GLY A 144 1.77 14.23 1.64
C GLY A 144 0.94 12.96 1.42
N ASN A 145 1.58 11.83 1.10
CA ASN A 145 0.90 10.55 1.05
C ASN A 145 0.65 10.02 2.47
N GLY A 146 -0.31 9.10 2.60
CA GLY A 146 -0.61 8.41 3.85
C GLY A 146 -1.28 7.06 3.60
N PRO A 147 -1.76 6.37 4.65
CA PRO A 147 -2.34 5.03 4.55
C PRO A 147 -3.55 4.90 3.62
N ARG A 148 -4.22 6.03 3.33
CA ARG A 148 -5.38 6.09 2.44
C ARG A 148 -5.03 6.51 1.01
N THR A 149 -3.78 6.84 0.73
CA THR A 149 -3.34 7.20 -0.62
C THR A 149 -3.24 5.95 -1.48
N ARG A 150 -3.95 5.93 -2.60
CA ARG A 150 -3.71 4.93 -3.66
C ARG A 150 -2.45 5.28 -4.44
N TRP A 151 -1.72 4.27 -4.87
CA TRP A 151 -0.57 4.41 -5.73
C TRP A 151 -0.67 3.42 -6.88
N MET A 152 -0.35 3.86 -8.10
CA MET A 152 -0.32 2.95 -9.24
C MET A 152 0.83 1.94 -9.11
N SER A 153 0.58 0.70 -9.48
CA SER A 153 1.64 -0.28 -9.72
C SER A 153 2.01 -0.22 -11.20
N MET A 154 3.29 -0.02 -11.51
CA MET A 154 3.85 -0.20 -12.86
C MET A 154 4.81 -1.37 -12.89
#